data_AF-A0A1W9SYV6-F1
#
_entry.id   AF-A0A1W9SYV6-F1
#
_cell.length_a   1.000
_cell.length_b   1.000
_cell.length_c   1.000
_cell.angle_alpha   90.00
_cell.angle_beta   90.00
_cell.angle_gamma   90.00
#
_symmetry.space_group_name_H-M   'P 1'
#
loop_
_entity.id
_entity.type
_entity.pdbx_description
1 polymer ?
#
loop_
_entity_poly.entity_id
_entity_poly.type
_entity_poly.pdbx_seq_one_letter_code
_entity_poly.pdbx_strand_id
1 'polypeptide(L)'
;MNKLKTIISLIIMVFIPFGIMIWFRAHQSSGFASVELILYPLLFGGSSIGLLYLLKRFYLKEKITDFNSGKGNFKTDILWGFALATIYFVLFFIERATLSSILSFKSNTELLGLMLDMRENPIMLILWFGPVLWIGIALYEELIRVFILDSLWKFSENKTWVFFVIILASVLIGFTHWSQGSYGIVTIGIKSIVSGLFFYKYRRLFPLVIAHVLYDGIQVALLLITYPH
;
A
#
# COMPACT_ATOMS: atom_id res chain seq x y z
N MET A 1 23.44 -4.71 -12.96
CA MET A 1 22.02 -4.96 -13.32
C MET A 1 21.70 -4.27 -14.64
N ASN A 2 20.93 -4.90 -15.54
CA ASN A 2 20.54 -4.27 -16.80
C ASN A 2 19.42 -3.25 -16.55
N LYS A 3 19.73 -1.94 -16.66
CA LYS A 3 18.78 -0.84 -16.42
C LYS A 3 17.50 -0.96 -17.23
N LEU A 4 17.59 -1.44 -18.48
CA LEU A 4 16.43 -1.65 -19.35
C LEU A 4 15.48 -2.71 -18.78
N LYS A 5 16.02 -3.84 -18.31
CA LYS A 5 15.20 -4.90 -17.67
C LYS A 5 14.45 -4.38 -16.44
N THR A 6 15.11 -3.54 -15.64
CA THR A 6 14.52 -2.92 -14.46
C THR A 6 13.37 -1.98 -14.84
N ILE A 7 13.58 -1.11 -15.85
CA ILE A 7 12.53 -0.21 -16.35
C ILE A 7 11.33 -1.02 -16.88
N ILE A 8 11.57 -2.06 -17.67
CA ILE A 8 10.49 -2.94 -18.17
C ILE A 8 9.72 -3.57 -17.00
N SER A 9 10.42 -4.05 -15.98
CA SER A 9 9.77 -4.67 -14.82
C SER A 9 8.95 -3.66 -14.01
N LEU A 10 9.41 -2.41 -13.89
CA LEU A 10 8.65 -1.32 -13.26
C LEU A 10 7.41 -0.95 -14.08
N ILE A 11 7.50 -0.92 -15.41
CA ILE A 11 6.34 -0.68 -16.29
C ILE A 11 5.28 -1.76 -16.07
N ILE A 12 5.68 -3.03 -16.08
CA ILE A 12 4.78 -4.17 -15.91
C ILE A 12 4.14 -4.20 -14.52
N MET A 13 4.89 -3.92 -13.46
CA MET A 13 4.41 -4.07 -12.07
C MET A 13 3.71 -2.84 -11.51
N VAL A 14 4.02 -1.66 -12.02
CA VAL A 14 3.59 -0.38 -11.42
C VAL A 14 2.70 0.36 -12.41
N PHE A 15 3.25 0.75 -13.56
CA PHE A 15 2.55 1.67 -14.45
C PHE A 15 1.34 1.05 -15.15
N ILE A 16 1.46 -0.18 -15.67
CA ILE A 16 0.34 -0.87 -16.33
C ILE A 16 -0.81 -1.12 -15.32
N PRO A 17 -0.56 -1.76 -14.16
CA PRO A 17 -1.61 -2.03 -13.18
C PRO A 17 -2.27 -0.73 -12.67
N PHE A 18 -1.47 0.31 -12.38
CA PHE A 18 -2.01 1.59 -11.90
C PHE A 18 -2.83 2.30 -12.98
N GLY A 19 -2.35 2.32 -14.23
CA GLY A 19 -3.07 2.91 -15.35
C GLY A 19 -4.40 2.20 -15.59
N ILE A 20 -4.42 0.86 -15.54
CA ILE A 20 -5.65 0.07 -15.67
C ILE A 20 -6.61 0.37 -14.52
N MET A 21 -6.14 0.42 -13.26
CA MET A 21 -7.01 0.73 -12.12
C MET A 21 -7.63 2.12 -12.21
N ILE A 22 -6.83 3.15 -12.57
CA ILE A 22 -7.33 4.52 -12.75
C ILE A 22 -8.35 4.56 -13.89
N TRP A 23 -8.04 3.91 -15.02
CA TRP A 23 -8.94 3.85 -16.16
C TRP A 23 -10.26 3.18 -15.80
N PHE A 24 -10.20 2.02 -15.13
CA PHE A 24 -11.37 1.29 -14.69
C PHE A 24 -12.24 2.13 -13.74
N ARG A 25 -11.63 2.76 -12.74
CA ARG A 25 -12.34 3.63 -11.79
C ARG A 25 -12.95 4.87 -12.44
N ALA A 26 -12.34 5.39 -13.51
CA ALA A 26 -12.85 6.53 -14.24
C ALA A 26 -14.04 6.20 -15.16
N HIS A 27 -14.18 4.93 -15.59
CA HIS A 27 -15.19 4.51 -16.56
C HIS A 27 -16.27 3.58 -15.98
N GLN A 28 -16.13 3.14 -14.72
CA GLN A 28 -17.15 2.34 -14.05
C GLN A 28 -18.26 3.25 -13.50
N SER A 29 -19.50 3.01 -13.94
CA SER A 29 -20.66 3.85 -13.60
C SER A 29 -21.50 3.32 -12.44
N SER A 30 -21.41 2.03 -12.10
CA SER A 30 -22.27 1.36 -11.12
C SER A 30 -21.63 1.18 -9.73
N GLY A 31 -20.38 1.60 -9.56
CA GLY A 31 -19.58 1.27 -8.39
C GLY A 31 -19.29 -0.24 -8.24
N PHE A 32 -18.62 -0.60 -7.14
CA PHE A 32 -18.28 -1.99 -6.79
C PHE A 32 -19.21 -2.58 -5.73
N ALA A 33 -19.58 -3.85 -5.90
CA ALA A 33 -20.26 -4.63 -4.87
C ALA A 33 -19.28 -5.09 -3.77
N SER A 34 -19.78 -5.39 -2.57
CA SER A 34 -18.96 -5.87 -1.44
C SER A 34 -18.14 -7.12 -1.76
N VAL A 35 -18.72 -8.05 -2.53
CA VAL A 35 -18.01 -9.25 -3.01
C VAL A 35 -16.84 -8.89 -3.92
N GLU A 36 -17.00 -7.88 -4.77
CA GLU A 36 -15.93 -7.39 -5.65
C GLU A 36 -14.82 -6.71 -4.85
N LEU A 37 -15.17 -5.95 -3.81
CA LEU A 37 -14.22 -5.32 -2.90
C LEU A 37 -13.44 -6.33 -2.02
N ILE A 38 -13.90 -7.58 -1.92
CA ILE A 38 -13.14 -8.69 -1.32
C ILE A 38 -12.31 -9.41 -2.38
N LEU A 39 -12.92 -9.80 -3.51
CA LEU A 39 -12.27 -10.62 -4.53
C LEU A 39 -11.19 -9.87 -5.29
N TYR A 40 -11.41 -8.60 -5.65
CA TYR A 40 -10.48 -7.85 -6.48
C TYR A 40 -9.14 -7.61 -5.79
N PRO A 41 -9.05 -7.14 -4.53
CA PRO A 41 -7.75 -7.03 -3.86
C PRO A 41 -7.03 -8.37 -3.75
N LEU A 42 -7.74 -9.47 -3.50
CA LEU A 42 -7.13 -10.80 -3.41
C LEU A 42 -6.59 -11.29 -4.76
N LEU A 43 -7.41 -11.20 -5.82
CA LEU A 43 -7.02 -11.65 -7.15
C LEU A 43 -5.93 -10.74 -7.71
N PHE A 44 -6.13 -9.43 -7.67
CA PHE A 44 -5.20 -8.46 -8.23
C PHE A 44 -3.92 -8.37 -7.39
N GLY A 45 -4.03 -8.16 -6.08
CA GLY A 45 -2.88 -8.09 -5.18
C GLY A 45 -2.13 -9.42 -5.12
N GLY A 46 -2.83 -10.53 -4.94
CA GLY A 46 -2.23 -11.87 -4.89
C GLY A 46 -1.55 -12.27 -6.20
N SER A 47 -2.20 -12.07 -7.36
CA SER A 47 -1.59 -12.36 -8.66
C SER A 47 -0.40 -11.44 -8.95
N SER A 48 -0.46 -10.17 -8.53
CA SER A 48 0.65 -9.23 -8.67
C SER A 48 1.85 -9.64 -7.81
N ILE A 49 1.64 -10.16 -6.60
CA ILE A 49 2.72 -10.73 -5.78
C ILE A 49 3.37 -11.91 -6.50
N GLY A 50 2.57 -12.80 -7.09
CA GLY A 50 3.06 -13.91 -7.91
C GLY A 50 3.88 -13.43 -9.11
N LEU A 51 3.37 -12.45 -9.85
CA LEU A 51 4.05 -11.84 -11.00
C LEU A 51 5.37 -11.16 -10.60
N LEU A 52 5.37 -10.41 -9.49
CA LEU A 52 6.57 -9.79 -8.94
C LEU A 52 7.63 -10.83 -8.62
N TYR A 53 7.23 -11.94 -7.98
CA TYR A 53 8.13 -13.05 -7.71
C TYR A 53 8.71 -13.65 -8.99
N LEU A 54 7.90 -13.87 -10.01
CA LEU A 54 8.35 -14.41 -11.31
C LEU A 54 9.34 -13.45 -11.99
N LEU A 55 9.02 -12.16 -12.07
CA LEU A 55 9.89 -11.14 -12.64
C LEU A 55 11.21 -11.07 -11.88
N LYS A 56 11.16 -11.03 -10.54
CA LYS A 56 12.36 -10.91 -9.73
C LYS A 56 13.26 -12.14 -9.86
N ARG A 57 12.70 -13.34 -9.69
CA ARG A 57 13.46 -14.60 -9.72
C ARG A 57 13.97 -14.94 -11.11
N PHE A 58 13.13 -14.82 -12.15
CA PHE A 58 13.46 -15.36 -13.47
C PHE A 58 13.96 -14.31 -14.46
N TYR A 59 13.43 -13.08 -14.42
CA TYR A 59 13.79 -12.03 -15.38
C TYR A 59 14.95 -11.15 -14.89
N LEU A 60 14.87 -10.68 -13.63
CA LEU A 60 15.89 -9.86 -12.99
C LEU A 60 17.02 -10.68 -12.35
N LYS A 61 16.78 -11.97 -12.05
CA LYS A 61 17.72 -12.90 -11.40
C LYS A 61 18.09 -12.46 -9.96
N GLU A 62 17.12 -11.93 -9.24
CA GLU A 62 17.25 -11.45 -7.86
C GLU A 62 16.37 -12.27 -6.90
N LYS A 63 16.56 -12.11 -5.59
CA LYS A 63 15.80 -12.86 -4.58
C LYS A 63 14.73 -11.97 -3.95
N ILE A 64 13.56 -12.55 -3.67
CA ILE A 64 12.50 -11.81 -2.96
C ILE A 64 12.90 -11.45 -1.52
N THR A 65 13.80 -12.25 -0.93
CA THR A 65 14.39 -12.01 0.39
C THR A 65 15.17 -10.71 0.48
N ASP A 66 15.60 -10.15 -0.65
CA ASP A 66 16.36 -8.89 -0.67
C ASP A 66 15.51 -7.72 -0.12
N PHE A 67 14.18 -7.82 -0.22
CA PHE A 67 13.24 -6.87 0.37
C PHE A 67 13.17 -6.91 1.90
N ASN A 68 13.76 -7.92 2.53
CA ASN A 68 13.84 -8.02 3.99
C ASN A 68 15.26 -8.39 4.46
N SER A 69 16.27 -7.87 3.76
CA SER A 69 17.69 -8.16 3.95
C SER A 69 18.31 -7.49 5.18
N GLY A 70 17.62 -6.51 5.76
CA GLY A 70 18.09 -5.80 6.95
C GLY A 70 18.24 -6.66 8.19
N LYS A 71 19.12 -6.23 9.10
CA LYS A 71 19.27 -6.85 10.43
C LYS A 71 17.97 -6.71 11.23
N GLY A 72 17.48 -7.82 11.76
CA GLY A 72 16.26 -7.86 12.57
C GLY A 72 15.71 -9.28 12.68
N ASN A 73 14.80 -9.47 13.61
CA ASN A 73 14.02 -10.69 13.79
C ASN A 73 12.53 -10.37 13.84
N PHE A 74 11.70 -11.41 13.89
CA PHE A 74 10.25 -11.25 13.91
C PHE A 74 9.73 -10.39 15.08
N LYS A 75 10.34 -10.51 16.28
CA LYS A 75 9.95 -9.70 17.45
C LYS A 75 10.23 -8.22 17.22
N THR A 76 11.41 -7.89 16.66
CA THR A 76 11.73 -6.51 16.31
C THR A 76 10.85 -5.98 15.19
N ASP A 77 10.41 -6.84 14.26
CA ASP A 77 9.48 -6.41 13.20
C ASP A 77 8.12 -6.03 13.75
N ILE A 78 7.59 -6.82 14.70
CA ILE A 78 6.34 -6.49 15.39
C ILE A 78 6.48 -5.15 16.10
N LEU A 79 7.55 -4.96 16.89
CA LEU A 79 7.77 -3.71 17.61
C LEU A 79 7.83 -2.50 16.67
N TRP A 80 8.58 -2.61 15.57
CA TRP A 80 8.65 -1.56 14.57
C TRP A 80 7.32 -1.34 13.85
N GLY A 81 6.56 -2.41 13.60
CA GLY A 81 5.21 -2.32 13.03
C GLY A 81 4.26 -1.51 13.89
N PHE A 82 4.24 -1.75 15.22
CA PHE A 82 3.47 -0.94 16.16
C PHE A 82 3.96 0.52 16.24
N ALA A 83 5.27 0.74 16.26
CA ALA A 83 5.84 2.08 16.28
C ALA A 83 5.46 2.88 15.02
N LEU A 84 5.57 2.26 13.83
CA LEU A 84 5.18 2.86 12.56
C LEU A 84 3.67 3.11 12.47
N ALA A 85 2.84 2.16 12.92
CA ALA A 85 1.39 2.36 12.97
C ALA A 85 1.03 3.57 13.86
N THR A 86 1.69 3.72 15.01
CA THR A 86 1.52 4.89 15.88
C THR A 86 1.88 6.17 15.16
N ILE A 87 3.00 6.20 14.43
CA ILE A 87 3.40 7.35 13.61
C ILE A 87 2.34 7.65 12.55
N TYR A 88 1.79 6.64 11.87
CA TYR A 88 0.73 6.84 10.87
C TYR A 88 -0.54 7.43 11.46
N PHE A 89 -0.93 7.04 12.68
CA PHE A 89 -2.06 7.65 13.37
C PHE A 89 -1.77 9.09 13.80
N VAL A 90 -0.57 9.39 14.32
CA VAL A 90 -0.18 10.76 14.63
C VAL A 90 -0.23 11.64 13.37
N LEU A 91 0.30 11.15 12.25
CA LEU A 91 0.23 11.83 10.97
C LEU A 91 -1.23 12.02 10.52
N PHE A 92 -2.06 10.99 10.63
CA PHE A 92 -3.48 11.09 10.30
C PHE A 92 -4.18 12.22 11.06
N PHE A 93 -3.95 12.36 12.37
CA PHE A 93 -4.56 13.43 13.15
C PHE A 93 -4.00 14.82 12.81
N ILE A 94 -2.69 14.94 12.61
CA ILE A 94 -2.05 16.21 12.20
C ILE A 94 -2.55 16.64 10.83
N GLU A 95 -2.48 15.75 9.84
CA GLU A 95 -2.93 15.98 8.46
C GLU A 95 -4.40 16.35 8.42
N ARG A 96 -5.24 15.69 9.21
CA ARG A 96 -6.65 16.05 9.33
C ARG A 96 -6.83 17.46 9.89
N ALA A 97 -6.09 17.83 10.92
CA ALA A 97 -6.17 19.16 11.52
C ALA A 97 -5.67 20.28 10.60
N THR A 98 -4.68 19.99 9.74
CA THR A 98 -4.01 21.03 8.93
C THR A 98 -4.42 21.06 7.46
N LEU A 99 -4.77 19.93 6.87
CA LEU A 99 -4.98 19.80 5.41
C LEU A 99 -6.45 19.65 5.01
N SER A 100 -7.35 19.25 5.92
CA SER A 100 -8.74 18.95 5.54
C SER A 100 -9.55 20.18 5.11
N SER A 101 -9.11 21.39 5.47
CA SER A 101 -9.72 22.65 5.04
C SER A 101 -9.26 23.10 3.65
N ILE A 102 -8.17 22.54 3.13
CA ILE A 102 -7.52 22.97 1.88
C ILE A 102 -7.67 21.90 0.79
N LEU A 103 -7.71 20.63 1.18
CA LEU A 103 -7.80 19.49 0.25
C LEU A 103 -9.19 18.86 0.29
N SER A 104 -9.61 18.28 -0.84
CA SER A 104 -10.89 17.62 -0.97
C SER A 104 -10.77 16.12 -0.69
N PHE A 105 -11.66 15.62 0.17
CA PHE A 105 -11.83 14.19 0.40
C PHE A 105 -13.10 13.71 -0.32
N LYS A 106 -12.99 12.58 -1.02
CA LYS A 106 -14.14 11.90 -1.64
C LYS A 106 -14.51 10.68 -0.80
N SER A 107 -15.69 10.72 -0.19
CA SER A 107 -16.21 9.60 0.59
C SER A 107 -16.40 8.37 -0.29
N ASN A 108 -16.04 7.19 0.24
CA ASN A 108 -16.22 5.92 -0.46
C ASN A 108 -17.47 5.19 0.06
N THR A 109 -18.59 5.35 -0.65
CA THR A 109 -19.87 4.72 -0.30
C THR A 109 -19.84 3.21 -0.46
N GLU A 110 -19.01 2.67 -1.35
CA GLU A 110 -18.87 1.22 -1.57
C GLU A 110 -18.14 0.58 -0.38
N LEU A 111 -17.10 1.24 0.13
CA LEU A 111 -16.41 0.79 1.34
C LEU A 111 -17.35 0.83 2.56
N LEU A 112 -18.20 1.86 2.67
CA LEU A 112 -19.25 1.91 3.69
C LEU A 112 -20.24 0.74 3.53
N GLY A 113 -20.68 0.45 2.31
CA GLY A 113 -21.56 -0.70 2.02
C GLY A 113 -20.93 -2.03 2.43
N LEU A 114 -19.66 -2.26 2.05
CA LEU A 114 -18.90 -3.42 2.50
C LEU A 114 -18.82 -3.52 4.02
N MET A 115 -18.61 -2.40 4.71
CA MET A 115 -18.57 -2.39 6.17
C MET A 115 -19.90 -2.77 6.80
N LEU A 116 -21.02 -2.30 6.24
CA LEU A 116 -22.35 -2.71 6.69
C LEU A 116 -22.58 -4.22 6.44
N ASP A 117 -22.22 -4.72 5.26
CA ASP A 117 -22.35 -6.14 4.93
C ASP A 117 -21.47 -7.04 5.82
N MET A 118 -20.26 -6.60 6.18
CA MET A 118 -19.37 -7.31 7.10
C MET A 118 -19.96 -7.46 8.51
N ARG A 119 -20.84 -6.55 8.94
CA ARG A 119 -21.51 -6.66 10.25
C ARG A 119 -22.60 -7.72 10.25
N GLU A 120 -23.33 -7.80 9.15
CA GLU A 120 -24.39 -8.80 8.98
C GLU A 120 -23.82 -10.19 8.65
N ASN A 121 -22.59 -10.26 8.13
CA ASN A 121 -21.94 -11.50 7.70
C ASN A 121 -20.53 -11.67 8.29
N PRO A 122 -20.38 -12.45 9.39
CA PRO A 122 -19.10 -12.73 10.02
C PRO A 122 -18.04 -13.38 9.10
N ILE A 123 -18.47 -14.11 8.06
CA ILE A 123 -17.54 -14.71 7.09
C ILE A 123 -16.86 -13.61 6.27
N MET A 124 -17.61 -12.59 5.84
CA MET A 124 -17.03 -11.44 5.13
C MET A 124 -16.04 -10.69 6.01
N LEU A 125 -16.33 -10.52 7.31
CA LEU A 125 -15.42 -9.92 8.26
C LEU A 125 -14.10 -10.69 8.36
N ILE A 126 -14.16 -12.03 8.50
CA ILE A 126 -12.97 -12.89 8.59
C ILE A 126 -12.16 -12.83 7.28
N LEU A 127 -12.82 -12.89 6.13
CA LEU A 127 -12.15 -12.77 4.83
C LEU A 127 -11.47 -11.42 4.67
N TRP A 128 -12.13 -10.34 5.10
CA TRP A 128 -11.62 -8.99 4.99
C TRP A 128 -10.40 -8.76 5.91
N PHE A 129 -10.54 -8.99 7.23
CA PHE A 129 -9.45 -8.80 8.19
C PHE A 129 -8.33 -9.84 8.06
N GLY A 130 -8.63 -11.00 7.47
CA GLY A 130 -7.65 -12.04 7.18
C GLY A 130 -6.96 -11.80 5.82
N PRO A 131 -7.22 -12.65 4.81
CA PRO A 131 -6.42 -12.65 3.60
C PRO A 131 -6.50 -11.34 2.79
N VAL A 132 -7.64 -10.64 2.77
CA VAL A 132 -7.78 -9.40 1.97
C VAL A 132 -6.84 -8.32 2.51
N LEU A 133 -6.97 -7.97 3.79
CA LEU A 133 -6.17 -6.93 4.41
C LEU A 133 -4.68 -7.27 4.42
N TRP A 134 -4.33 -8.51 4.76
CA TRP A 134 -2.92 -8.91 4.87
C TRP A 134 -2.23 -9.09 3.51
N ILE A 135 -2.87 -9.80 2.57
CA ILE A 135 -2.23 -10.19 1.31
C ILE A 135 -2.61 -9.24 0.18
N GLY A 136 -3.92 -9.03 0.00
CA GLY A 136 -4.45 -8.26 -1.12
C GLY A 136 -4.15 -6.77 -1.04
N ILE A 137 -4.06 -6.21 0.18
CA ILE A 137 -3.82 -4.79 0.43
C ILE A 137 -2.40 -4.59 0.96
N ALA A 138 -2.15 -4.88 2.24
CA ALA A 138 -0.94 -4.45 2.92
C ALA A 138 0.35 -5.04 2.34
N LEU A 139 0.43 -6.36 2.18
CA LEU A 139 1.63 -7.01 1.64
C LEU A 139 1.87 -6.59 0.19
N TYR A 140 0.82 -6.57 -0.63
CA TYR A 140 0.91 -6.17 -2.03
C TYR A 140 1.43 -4.74 -2.18
N GLU A 141 0.80 -3.77 -1.52
CA GLU A 141 1.18 -2.35 -1.65
C GLU A 141 2.60 -2.08 -1.17
N GLU A 142 2.99 -2.66 -0.03
CA GLU A 142 4.34 -2.49 0.49
C GLU A 142 5.40 -3.21 -0.36
N LEU A 143 5.07 -4.34 -0.99
CA LEU A 143 5.94 -4.99 -1.96
C LEU A 143 6.17 -4.13 -3.19
N ILE A 144 5.12 -3.49 -3.73
CA ILE A 144 5.25 -2.57 -4.86
C ILE A 144 6.11 -1.36 -4.47
N ARG A 145 5.87 -0.77 -3.29
CA ARG A 145 6.68 0.35 -2.77
C ARG A 145 8.15 -0.04 -2.69
N VAL A 146 8.46 -1.14 -2.01
CA VAL A 146 9.82 -1.62 -1.84
C VAL A 146 10.46 -2.01 -3.18
N PHE A 147 9.69 -2.59 -4.10
CA PHE A 147 10.18 -2.92 -5.43
C PHE A 147 10.59 -1.68 -6.23
N ILE A 148 9.80 -0.59 -6.18
CA ILE A 148 10.16 0.70 -6.82
C ILE A 148 11.47 1.22 -6.23
N LEU A 149 11.55 1.29 -4.90
CA LEU A 149 12.72 1.81 -4.18
C LEU A 149 13.97 0.99 -4.50
N ASP A 150 13.92 -0.33 -4.30
CA ASP A 150 15.05 -1.24 -4.53
C ASP A 150 15.52 -1.24 -5.99
N SER A 151 14.58 -1.21 -6.94
CA SER A 151 14.87 -1.19 -8.36
C SER A 151 15.59 0.10 -8.79
N LEU A 152 15.07 1.26 -8.37
CA LEU A 152 15.59 2.54 -8.80
C LEU A 152 16.86 2.95 -8.04
N TRP A 153 17.03 2.58 -6.78
CA TRP A 153 18.27 2.86 -6.04
C TRP A 153 19.51 2.21 -6.67
N LYS A 154 19.35 1.11 -7.40
CA LYS A 154 20.46 0.48 -8.14
C LYS A 154 20.97 1.31 -9.33
N PHE A 155 20.30 2.42 -9.67
CA PHE A 155 20.72 3.28 -10.79
C PHE A 155 21.81 4.26 -10.39
N SER A 156 21.90 4.61 -9.10
CA SER A 156 22.92 5.48 -8.54
C SER A 156 22.98 5.32 -7.02
N GLU A 157 24.18 5.32 -6.45
CA GLU A 157 24.41 5.26 -5.00
C GLU A 157 24.34 6.65 -4.33
N ASN A 158 24.15 7.73 -5.12
CA ASN A 158 24.11 9.08 -4.60
C ASN A 158 22.93 9.28 -3.63
N LYS A 159 23.19 9.85 -2.45
CA LYS A 159 22.15 10.14 -1.44
C LYS A 159 21.02 11.02 -1.98
N THR A 160 21.33 11.99 -2.83
CA THR A 160 20.34 12.84 -3.51
C THR A 160 19.43 12.00 -4.41
N TRP A 161 19.99 11.01 -5.13
CA TRP A 161 19.21 10.09 -5.94
C TRP A 161 18.30 9.20 -5.07
N VAL A 162 18.83 8.69 -3.96
CA VAL A 162 18.04 7.89 -3.02
C VAL A 162 16.83 8.68 -2.54
N PHE A 163 17.03 9.93 -2.12
CA PHE A 163 15.95 10.79 -1.63
C PHE A 163 14.95 11.11 -2.74
N PHE A 164 15.42 11.44 -3.94
CA PHE A 164 14.56 11.63 -5.11
C PHE A 164 13.67 10.41 -5.36
N VAL A 165 14.22 9.20 -5.31
CA VAL A 165 13.46 7.95 -5.51
C VAL A 165 12.41 7.75 -4.41
N ILE A 166 12.68 8.13 -3.15
CA ILE A 166 11.68 8.09 -2.07
C ILE A 166 10.51 9.03 -2.39
N ILE A 167 10.79 10.26 -2.81
CA ILE A 167 9.76 11.23 -3.18
C ILE A 167 8.97 10.73 -4.40
N LEU A 168 9.64 10.25 -5.44
CA LEU A 168 9.01 9.70 -6.64
C LEU A 168 8.07 8.54 -6.30
N ALA A 169 8.54 7.55 -5.54
CA ALA A 169 7.72 6.43 -5.11
C ALA A 169 6.50 6.90 -4.30
N SER A 170 6.69 7.90 -3.44
CA SER A 170 5.61 8.44 -2.61
C SER A 170 4.56 9.19 -3.39
N VAL A 171 4.97 9.93 -4.43
CA VAL A 171 4.05 10.54 -5.38
C VAL A 171 3.26 9.46 -6.12
N LEU A 172 3.93 8.42 -6.65
CA LEU A 172 3.27 7.33 -7.37
C LEU A 172 2.23 6.60 -6.49
N ILE A 173 2.58 6.27 -5.24
CA ILE A 173 1.67 5.61 -4.29
C ILE A 173 0.54 6.56 -3.84
N GLY A 174 0.81 7.86 -3.68
CA GLY A 174 -0.27 8.83 -3.45
C GLY A 174 -1.27 8.85 -4.61
N PHE A 175 -0.79 8.84 -5.86
CA PHE A 175 -1.66 8.87 -7.03
C PHE A 175 -2.50 7.60 -7.22
N THR A 176 -2.11 6.43 -6.69
CA THR A 176 -3.01 5.26 -6.71
C THR A 176 -4.28 5.49 -5.90
N HIS A 177 -4.24 6.43 -4.96
CA HIS A 177 -5.36 6.81 -4.11
C HIS A 177 -6.17 7.98 -4.68
N TRP A 178 -6.07 8.23 -6.00
CA TRP A 178 -6.80 9.29 -6.70
C TRP A 178 -8.32 9.30 -6.43
N SER A 179 -8.91 8.12 -6.29
CA SER A 179 -10.34 7.96 -6.01
C SER A 179 -10.79 8.59 -4.68
N GLN A 180 -9.86 8.80 -3.73
CA GLN A 180 -10.10 9.40 -2.42
C GLN A 180 -10.04 10.94 -2.43
N GLY A 181 -9.75 11.55 -3.60
CA GLY A 181 -9.59 13.00 -3.74
C GLY A 181 -8.18 13.48 -3.39
N SER A 182 -7.94 14.80 -3.48
CA SER A 182 -6.60 15.37 -3.26
C SER A 182 -6.11 15.15 -1.82
N TYR A 183 -7.02 15.08 -0.85
CA TYR A 183 -6.68 14.77 0.53
C TYR A 183 -6.07 13.36 0.65
N GLY A 184 -6.69 12.34 0.06
CA GLY A 184 -6.18 10.96 0.09
C GLY A 184 -4.81 10.85 -0.61
N ILE A 185 -4.65 11.48 -1.77
CA ILE A 185 -3.38 11.48 -2.51
C ILE A 185 -2.23 12.04 -1.66
N VAL A 186 -2.45 13.20 -1.03
CA VAL A 186 -1.40 13.87 -0.26
C VAL A 186 -1.09 13.11 1.04
N THR A 187 -2.10 12.73 1.81
CA THR A 187 -1.90 12.04 3.10
C THR A 187 -1.24 10.67 2.94
N ILE A 188 -1.64 9.89 1.94
CA ILE A 188 -0.97 8.62 1.63
C ILE A 188 0.45 8.85 1.10
N GLY A 189 0.67 9.91 0.31
CA GLY A 189 2.00 10.32 -0.12
C GLY A 189 2.93 10.64 1.06
N ILE A 190 2.45 11.36 2.08
CA ILE A 190 3.23 11.69 3.28
C ILE A 190 3.58 10.42 4.06
N LYS A 191 2.62 9.52 4.29
CA LYS A 191 2.89 8.22 4.94
C LYS A 191 3.89 7.39 4.15
N SER A 192 3.80 7.41 2.82
CA SER A 192 4.77 6.75 1.95
C SER A 192 6.19 7.28 2.13
N ILE A 193 6.37 8.58 2.39
CA ILE A 193 7.70 9.14 2.67
C ILE A 193 8.26 8.50 3.94
N VAL A 194 7.45 8.36 4.99
CA VAL A 194 7.85 7.68 6.23
C VAL A 194 8.23 6.21 5.98
N SER A 195 7.40 5.47 5.24
CA SER A 195 7.68 4.08 4.86
C SER A 195 8.99 3.98 4.07
N GLY A 196 9.21 4.89 3.11
CA GLY A 196 10.41 4.92 2.27
C GLY A 196 11.67 5.24 3.06
N LEU A 197 11.61 6.20 4.00
CA LEU A 197 12.72 6.54 4.90
C LEU A 197 13.02 5.38 5.86
N PHE A 198 11.98 4.75 6.42
CA PHE A 198 12.15 3.57 7.25
C PHE A 198 12.83 2.44 6.47
N PHE A 199 12.34 2.15 5.26
CA PHE A 199 12.90 1.11 4.42
C PHE A 199 14.35 1.41 4.01
N TYR A 200 14.67 2.67 3.71
CA TYR A 200 16.03 3.09 3.42
C TYR A 200 17.00 2.75 4.55
N LYS A 201 16.60 3.04 5.80
CA LYS A 201 17.41 2.80 7.00
C LYS A 201 17.49 1.33 7.41
N TYR A 202 16.36 0.62 7.42
CA TYR A 202 16.30 -0.71 8.03
C TYR A 202 16.29 -1.85 7.01
N ARG A 203 15.87 -1.63 5.76
CA ARG A 203 15.77 -2.67 4.72
C ARG A 203 14.91 -3.87 5.14
N ARG A 204 13.81 -3.58 5.85
CA ARG A 204 12.84 -4.55 6.37
C ARG A 204 11.46 -4.28 5.79
N LEU A 205 10.86 -5.27 5.14
CA LEU A 205 9.51 -5.20 4.58
C LEU A 205 8.45 -5.46 5.66
N PHE A 206 8.64 -6.48 6.50
CA PHE A 206 7.61 -6.93 7.44
C PHE A 206 7.09 -5.84 8.40
N PRO A 207 7.93 -4.95 8.96
CA PRO A 207 7.43 -3.86 9.78
C PRO A 207 6.46 -2.94 9.03
N LEU A 208 6.72 -2.69 7.74
CA LEU A 208 5.84 -1.86 6.90
C LEU A 208 4.48 -2.54 6.72
N VAL A 209 4.49 -3.85 6.43
CA VAL A 209 3.26 -4.65 6.26
C VAL A 209 2.44 -4.67 7.54
N ILE A 210 3.07 -4.94 8.70
CA ILE A 210 2.39 -4.94 10.00
C ILE A 210 1.80 -3.56 10.29
N ALA A 211 2.56 -2.49 10.07
CA ALA A 211 2.10 -1.13 10.30
C ALA A 211 0.89 -0.77 9.42
N HIS A 212 0.92 -1.18 8.15
CA HIS A 212 -0.16 -0.97 7.19
C HIS A 212 -1.43 -1.73 7.63
N VAL A 213 -1.32 -3.02 7.94
CA VAL A 213 -2.44 -3.82 8.46
C VAL A 213 -3.05 -3.20 9.71
N LEU A 214 -2.22 -2.78 10.66
CA LEU A 214 -2.71 -2.16 11.90
C LEU A 214 -3.42 -0.84 11.60
N TYR A 215 -2.83 0.01 10.76
CA TYR A 215 -3.39 1.31 10.42
C TYR A 215 -4.76 1.19 9.74
N ASP A 216 -4.88 0.35 8.72
CA ASP A 216 -6.14 0.16 7.99
C ASP A 216 -7.15 -0.64 8.81
N GLY A 217 -6.70 -1.73 9.43
CA GLY A 217 -7.54 -2.60 10.24
C GLY A 217 -8.17 -1.87 11.43
N ILE A 218 -7.41 -1.02 12.13
CA ILE A 218 -7.96 -0.22 13.25
C ILE A 218 -8.98 0.80 12.74
N GLN A 219 -8.72 1.49 11.63
CA GLN A 219 -9.70 2.43 11.07
C GLN A 219 -11.01 1.75 10.69
N VAL A 220 -10.94 0.58 10.03
CA VAL A 220 -12.12 -0.20 9.68
C VAL A 220 -12.83 -0.74 10.92
N ALA A 221 -12.09 -1.27 11.90
CA ALA A 221 -12.67 -1.74 13.16
C ALA A 221 -13.38 -0.63 13.92
N LEU A 222 -12.79 0.57 14.01
CA LEU A 222 -13.42 1.72 14.65
C LEU A 222 -14.71 2.13 13.95
N LEU A 223 -14.72 2.14 12.62
CA LEU A 223 -15.93 2.42 11.85
C LEU A 223 -17.01 1.36 12.12
N LEU A 224 -16.63 0.08 12.12
CA LEU A 224 -17.51 -1.05 12.44
C LEU A 224 -18.05 -1.03 13.88
N ILE A 225 -17.44 -0.30 14.81
CA ILE A 225 -17.99 -0.14 16.17
C ILE A 225 -18.82 1.16 16.30
N THR A 226 -18.48 2.22 15.56
CA THR A 226 -19.04 3.56 15.76
C THR A 226 -20.46 3.73 15.22
N TYR A 227 -20.79 3.16 14.06
CA TYR A 227 -22.15 3.28 13.51
C TYR A 227 -23.07 2.23 14.18
N PRO A 228 -24.15 2.56 14.89
CA PRO A 228 -25.08 1.54 15.39
C PRO A 228 -25.92 0.93 14.26
N HIS A 229 -26.58 -0.21 14.54
CA HIS A 229 -27.61 -0.79 13.69
C HIS A 229 -28.82 0.14 13.55
#